data_AF-A0A8S0FK64-F1
#
_entry.id   AF-A0A8S0FK64-F1
#
_cell.length_a   1.000
_cell.length_b   1.000
_cell.length_c   1.000
_cell.angle_alpha   90.00
_cell.angle_beta   90.00
_cell.angle_gamma   90.00
#
_symmetry.space_group_name_H-M   'P 1'
#
loop_
_entity.id
_entity.type
_entity.pdbx_description
1 polymer ?
#
loop_
_entity_poly.entity_id
_entity_poly.type
_entity_poly.pdbx_seq_one_letter_code
_entity_poly.pdbx_strand_id
1 'polypeptide(L)'
;MLLDKPQGMSSNDALQKVKRIYNANRAGHTGALDPLATGMLPICLGEATKFSQYLLDSDKRYRVIARLGQRTDTSDADGQIVEERPVTFSAEQLAAALDTFRGDIEQIPSMYSALKYQGKKLYEYARQGIEVPREARPITVYELLFIRHEGNELELEIHSLLKRHLYPHYH
;
A
#
# COMPACT_ATOMS: atom_id res chain seq x y z
N MET A 1 -6.93 -18.95 -3.52
CA MET A 1 -5.84 -19.32 -2.60
C MET A 1 -5.45 -18.09 -1.82
N LEU A 2 -5.28 -18.18 -0.51
CA LEU A 2 -4.75 -17.08 0.31
C LEU A 2 -3.26 -17.33 0.50
N LEU A 3 -2.42 -16.60 -0.23
CA LEU A 3 -0.97 -16.73 -0.10
C LEU A 3 -0.49 -15.85 1.04
N ASP A 4 0.41 -16.36 1.88
CA ASP A 4 1.28 -15.49 2.67
C ASP A 4 2.51 -15.14 1.82
N LYS A 5 2.56 -13.91 1.31
CA LYS A 5 3.63 -13.46 0.41
C LYS A 5 4.92 -13.31 1.22
N PRO A 6 6.02 -13.98 0.85
CA PRO A 6 7.29 -13.77 1.52
C PRO A 6 7.86 -12.37 1.21
N GLN A 7 8.74 -11.91 2.09
CA GLN A 7 9.47 -10.66 1.93
C GLN A 7 10.45 -10.76 0.74
N GLY A 8 10.70 -9.62 0.09
CA GLY A 8 11.61 -9.49 -1.05
C GLY A 8 11.02 -9.97 -2.40
N MET A 9 9.81 -10.54 -2.40
CA MET A 9 9.14 -11.00 -3.61
C MET A 9 8.08 -10.01 -4.07
N SER A 10 8.03 -9.69 -5.37
CA SER A 10 6.92 -8.90 -5.91
C SER A 10 5.62 -9.71 -5.93
N SER A 11 4.47 -9.03 -5.82
CA SER A 11 3.16 -9.69 -5.90
C SER A 11 2.94 -10.43 -7.24
N ASN A 12 3.51 -9.91 -8.33
CA ASN A 12 3.43 -10.59 -9.62
C ASN A 12 4.30 -11.85 -9.66
N ASP A 13 5.50 -11.83 -9.10
CA ASP A 13 6.36 -13.03 -9.07
C ASP A 13 5.73 -14.14 -8.23
N ALA A 14 5.16 -13.76 -7.08
CA ALA A 14 4.38 -14.66 -6.23
C ALA A 14 3.20 -15.28 -7.00
N LEU A 15 2.43 -14.45 -7.71
CA LEU A 15 1.34 -14.88 -8.59
C LEU A 15 1.82 -15.87 -9.67
N GLN A 16 2.93 -15.59 -10.36
CA GLN A 16 3.43 -16.47 -11.42
C GLN A 16 3.91 -17.82 -10.88
N LYS A 17 4.54 -17.84 -9.70
CA LYS A 17 4.92 -19.10 -9.04
C LYS A 17 3.70 -19.95 -8.73
N VAL A 18 2.67 -19.35 -8.13
CA VAL A 18 1.40 -20.04 -7.82
C VAL A 18 0.72 -20.55 -9.09
N LYS A 19 0.66 -19.72 -10.14
CA LYS A 19 0.09 -20.12 -11.44
C LYS A 19 0.77 -21.39 -11.99
N ARG A 20 2.10 -21.46 -11.90
CA ARG A 20 2.89 -22.64 -12.34
C ARG A 20 2.64 -23.86 -11.46
N ILE A 21 2.65 -23.70 -10.13
CA ILE A 21 2.41 -24.80 -9.18
C ILE A 21 1.06 -25.48 -9.43
N TYR A 22 0.02 -24.68 -9.70
CA TYR A 22 -1.33 -25.20 -9.95
C TYR A 22 -1.60 -25.50 -11.44
N ASN A 23 -0.60 -25.35 -12.32
CA ASN A 23 -0.75 -25.46 -13.77
C ASN A 23 -1.99 -24.70 -14.30
N ALA A 24 -2.25 -23.51 -13.75
CA ALA A 24 -3.47 -22.77 -14.02
C ALA A 24 -3.35 -21.97 -15.32
N ASN A 25 -4.35 -22.09 -16.20
CA ASN A 25 -4.37 -21.31 -17.46
C ASN A 25 -4.47 -19.80 -17.19
N ARG A 26 -5.22 -19.40 -16.17
CA ARG A 26 -5.46 -18.00 -15.78
C ARG A 26 -5.28 -17.84 -14.27
N ALA A 27 -4.64 -16.74 -13.86
CA ALA A 27 -4.47 -16.37 -12.46
C ALA A 27 -4.37 -14.85 -12.32
N GLY A 28 -4.79 -14.31 -11.17
CA GLY A 28 -4.65 -12.88 -10.82
C GLY A 28 -4.64 -12.67 -9.30
N HIS A 29 -4.02 -11.60 -8.82
CA HIS A 29 -4.06 -11.20 -7.42
C HIS A 29 -5.06 -10.06 -7.18
N THR A 30 -5.49 -9.86 -5.94
CA THR A 30 -6.58 -8.91 -5.61
C THR A 30 -6.12 -7.66 -4.86
N GLY A 31 -4.82 -7.39 -4.88
CA GLY A 31 -4.18 -6.21 -4.32
C GLY A 31 -2.69 -6.44 -4.35
N ALA A 32 -1.89 -5.46 -4.77
CA ALA A 32 -0.44 -5.62 -4.74
C ALA A 32 0.06 -5.30 -3.33
N LEU A 33 0.92 -6.16 -2.81
CA LEU A 33 1.82 -5.87 -1.70
C LEU A 33 3.20 -5.52 -2.26
N ASP A 34 3.82 -4.50 -1.68
CA ASP A 34 5.19 -4.10 -2.00
C ASP A 34 6.17 -5.24 -1.69
N PRO A 35 7.35 -5.29 -2.34
CA PRO A 35 8.33 -6.34 -2.12
C PRO A 35 8.72 -6.51 -0.64
N LEU A 36 8.91 -5.41 0.08
CA LEU A 36 9.25 -5.39 1.50
C LEU A 36 8.14 -5.94 2.41
N ALA A 37 6.87 -5.83 1.99
CA ALA A 37 5.74 -6.30 2.79
C ALA A 37 5.62 -7.83 2.75
N THR A 38 5.07 -8.41 3.81
CA THR A 38 4.63 -9.82 3.86
C THR A 38 3.12 -9.90 4.07
N GLY A 39 2.58 -11.11 4.12
CA GLY A 39 1.20 -11.33 4.51
C GLY A 39 0.25 -11.62 3.35
N MET A 40 -1.03 -11.43 3.61
CA MET A 40 -2.10 -11.99 2.79
C MET A 40 -2.15 -11.37 1.38
N LEU A 41 -1.85 -12.20 0.38
CA LEU A 41 -2.01 -11.92 -1.04
C LEU A 41 -3.02 -12.91 -1.63
N PRO A 42 -4.32 -12.56 -1.75
CA PRO A 42 -5.29 -13.45 -2.35
C PRO A 42 -5.00 -13.66 -3.84
N ILE A 43 -4.88 -14.93 -4.23
CA ILE A 43 -4.68 -15.36 -5.61
C ILE A 43 -5.95 -16.05 -6.11
N CYS A 44 -6.56 -15.46 -7.13
CA CYS A 44 -7.67 -16.02 -7.90
C CYS A 44 -7.10 -16.90 -9.03
N LEU A 45 -7.62 -18.12 -9.18
CA LEU A 45 -7.24 -19.07 -10.22
C LEU A 45 -8.44 -19.39 -11.12
N GLY A 46 -8.21 -19.51 -12.43
CA GLY A 46 -9.25 -19.84 -13.41
C GLY A 46 -10.43 -18.87 -13.36
N GLU A 47 -11.64 -19.42 -13.26
CA GLU A 47 -12.89 -18.67 -13.23
C GLU A 47 -13.00 -17.71 -12.03
N ALA A 48 -12.31 -18.01 -10.92
CA ALA A 48 -12.30 -17.12 -9.75
C ALA A 48 -11.74 -15.74 -10.06
N THR A 49 -10.92 -15.60 -11.12
CA THR A 49 -10.42 -14.29 -11.56
C THR A 49 -11.52 -13.35 -12.04
N LYS A 50 -12.72 -13.85 -12.38
CA LYS A 50 -13.88 -13.02 -12.70
C LYS A 50 -14.41 -12.24 -11.49
N PHE A 51 -14.10 -12.70 -10.28
CA PHE A 51 -14.58 -12.13 -9.03
C PHE A 51 -13.51 -11.34 -8.26
N SER A 52 -12.32 -11.14 -8.85
CA SER A 52 -11.21 -10.43 -8.19
C SER A 52 -11.57 -9.00 -7.80
N GLN A 53 -12.53 -8.38 -8.49
CA GLN A 53 -12.96 -7.00 -8.24
C GLN A 53 -13.55 -6.84 -6.83
N TYR A 54 -14.32 -7.80 -6.33
CA TYR A 54 -14.87 -7.72 -4.98
C TYR A 54 -13.79 -7.67 -3.89
N LEU A 55 -12.71 -8.43 -4.07
CA LEU A 55 -11.59 -8.42 -3.15
C LEU A 55 -10.72 -7.16 -3.34
N LEU A 56 -10.61 -6.63 -4.57
CA LEU A 56 -9.97 -5.34 -4.80
C LEU A 56 -10.68 -4.20 -4.07
N ASP A 57 -12.00 -4.28 -3.94
CA ASP A 57 -12.84 -3.25 -3.30
C ASP A 57 -13.12 -3.53 -1.81
N SER A 58 -12.56 -4.60 -1.25
CA SER A 58 -12.66 -4.91 0.19
C SER A 58 -11.78 -4.00 1.04
N ASP A 59 -12.05 -3.91 2.33
CA ASP A 59 -11.16 -3.30 3.32
C ASP A 59 -9.91 -4.17 3.56
N LYS A 60 -8.85 -3.55 4.11
CA LYS A 60 -7.58 -4.22 4.38
C LYS A 60 -7.02 -3.78 5.72
N ARG A 61 -6.32 -4.68 6.39
CA ARG A 61 -5.64 -4.44 7.66
C ARG A 61 -4.15 -4.66 7.50
N TYR A 62 -3.36 -3.75 8.04
CA TYR A 62 -1.90 -3.72 7.93
C TYR A 62 -1.28 -3.54 9.32
N ARG A 63 -0.15 -4.20 9.56
CA ARG A 63 0.77 -3.88 10.64
C ARG A 63 2.00 -3.22 10.02
N VAL A 64 2.37 -2.05 10.50
CA VAL A 64 3.48 -1.26 9.94
C VAL A 64 4.41 -0.80 11.06
N ILE A 65 5.71 -0.82 10.78
CA ILE A 65 6.73 -0.19 11.61
C ILE A 65 7.37 0.91 10.76
N ALA A 66 7.25 2.16 11.21
CA ALA A 66 7.84 3.32 10.58
C ALA A 66 9.13 3.74 11.32
N ARG A 67 10.15 4.15 10.57
CA ARG A 67 11.37 4.75 11.10
C ARG A 67 11.22 6.26 11.15
N LEU A 68 11.19 6.83 12.35
CA LEU A 68 11.08 8.27 12.59
C LEU A 68 12.43 8.96 12.43
N GLY A 69 12.39 10.19 11.93
CA GLY A 69 13.56 11.03 11.71
C GLY A 69 14.29 10.76 10.39
N GLN A 70 13.86 9.78 9.59
CA GLN A 70 14.41 9.51 8.26
C GLN A 70 13.30 9.47 7.22
N ARG A 71 13.54 10.10 6.08
CA ARG A 71 12.67 10.03 4.90
C ARG A 71 13.44 9.45 3.74
N THR A 72 12.84 8.51 3.03
CA THR A 72 13.38 7.94 1.80
C THR A 72 12.62 8.45 0.57
N ASP A 73 13.23 8.33 -0.60
CA ASP A 73 12.59 8.67 -1.88
C ASP A 73 11.43 7.73 -2.25
N THR A 74 11.50 6.46 -1.83
CA THR A 74 10.45 5.44 -2.04
C THR A 74 9.37 5.39 -0.97
N SER A 75 9.55 6.13 0.14
CA SER A 75 8.73 6.05 1.36
C SER A 75 8.77 4.69 2.07
N ASP A 76 9.74 3.83 1.75
CA ASP A 76 10.02 2.57 2.44
C ASP A 76 11.52 2.38 2.68
N ALA A 77 11.91 1.25 3.29
CA ALA A 77 13.29 0.95 3.64
C ALA A 77 14.19 0.56 2.46
N ASP A 78 13.61 0.31 1.26
CA ASP A 78 14.38 -0.05 0.06
C ASP A 78 14.91 1.18 -0.69
N GLY A 79 14.47 2.39 -0.31
CA GLY A 79 14.89 3.66 -0.91
C GLY A 79 16.16 4.27 -0.33
N GLN A 80 16.59 5.38 -0.94
CA GLN A 80 17.71 6.19 -0.45
C GLN A 80 17.21 7.25 0.54
N ILE A 81 17.94 7.47 1.63
CA ILE A 81 17.63 8.54 2.58
C ILE A 81 17.81 9.88 1.87
N VAL A 82 16.74 10.66 1.78
CA VAL A 82 16.73 12.01 1.20
C VAL A 82 16.71 13.10 2.27
N GLU A 83 16.32 12.75 3.49
CA GLU A 83 16.22 13.69 4.60
C GLU A 83 16.40 12.94 5.92
N GLU A 84 17.18 13.52 6.83
CA GLU A 84 17.35 13.03 8.19
C GLU A 84 17.24 14.19 9.20
N ARG A 85 16.45 14.01 10.25
CA ARG A 85 16.18 15.01 11.28
C ARG A 85 16.03 14.38 12.66
N PRO A 86 16.37 15.11 13.73
CA PRO A 86 16.13 14.64 15.09
C PRO A 86 14.63 14.49 15.35
N VAL A 87 14.27 13.45 16.12
CA VAL A 87 12.89 13.22 16.57
C VAL A 87 12.66 14.02 17.84
N THR A 88 11.86 15.07 17.78
CA THR A 88 11.69 16.05 18.87
C THR A 88 10.25 16.28 19.32
N PHE A 89 9.31 15.43 18.88
CA PHE A 89 7.89 15.59 19.23
C PHE A 89 7.57 15.06 20.63
N SER A 90 6.50 15.58 21.25
CA SER A 90 5.93 15.05 22.49
C SER A 90 4.93 13.92 22.24
N ALA A 91 4.57 13.17 23.29
CA ALA A 91 3.54 12.13 23.19
C ALA A 91 2.17 12.70 22.76
N GLU A 92 1.83 13.90 23.22
CA GLU A 92 0.59 14.61 22.87
C GLU A 92 0.59 15.02 21.39
N GLN A 93 1.74 15.49 20.89
CA GLN A 93 1.88 15.82 19.47
C GLN A 93 1.75 14.59 18.58
N LEU A 94 2.33 13.46 18.99
CA LEU A 94 2.16 12.19 18.28
C LEU A 94 0.69 11.75 18.28
N ALA A 95 0.03 11.77 19.44
CA ALA A 95 -1.37 11.38 19.56
C ALA A 95 -2.28 12.25 18.67
N ALA A 96 -2.09 13.58 18.70
CA ALA A 96 -2.84 14.50 17.86
C ALA A 96 -2.58 14.27 16.36
N ALA A 97 -1.33 14.00 15.96
CA ALA A 97 -0.99 13.70 14.58
C ALA A 97 -1.61 12.37 14.10
N LEU A 98 -1.62 11.33 14.93
CA LEU A 98 -2.28 10.06 14.57
C LEU A 98 -3.79 10.22 14.42
N ASP A 99 -4.41 11.11 15.20
CA ASP A 99 -5.86 11.34 15.15
C ASP A 99 -6.29 11.93 13.80
N THR A 100 -5.46 12.76 13.16
CA THR A 100 -5.76 13.34 11.84
C THR A 100 -5.85 12.29 10.71
N PHE A 101 -5.39 11.06 10.95
CA PHE A 101 -5.46 9.98 9.97
C PHE A 101 -6.70 9.10 10.13
N ARG A 102 -7.57 9.36 11.11
CA ARG A 102 -8.78 8.55 11.35
C ARG A 102 -9.95 9.05 10.53
N GLY A 103 -10.81 8.12 10.09
CA GLY A 103 -12.02 8.44 9.34
C GLY A 103 -11.78 8.68 7.85
N ASP A 104 -12.60 9.52 7.24
CA ASP A 104 -12.50 9.86 5.81
C ASP A 104 -11.43 10.94 5.61
N ILE A 105 -10.39 10.60 4.84
CA ILE A 105 -9.27 11.49 4.53
C ILE A 105 -8.91 11.44 3.04
N GLU A 106 -8.22 12.47 2.58
CA GLU A 106 -7.70 12.56 1.21
C GLU A 106 -6.21 12.19 1.19
N GLN A 107 -5.83 11.27 0.32
CA GLN A 107 -4.44 10.82 0.18
C GLN A 107 -3.95 11.00 -1.25
N ILE A 108 -2.80 11.67 -1.40
CA ILE A 108 -2.08 11.71 -2.69
C ILE A 108 -1.27 10.42 -2.83
N PRO A 109 -1.52 9.59 -3.85
CA PRO A 109 -0.77 8.34 -4.04
C PRO A 109 0.73 8.58 -4.28
N SER A 110 1.58 7.65 -3.85
CA SER A 110 3.03 7.70 -4.11
C SER A 110 3.35 7.62 -5.61
N MET A 111 4.47 8.25 -6.01
CA MET A 111 5.09 8.05 -7.33
C MET A 111 5.50 6.60 -7.53
N TYR A 112 5.88 5.90 -6.47
CA TYR A 112 6.20 4.46 -6.50
C TYR A 112 4.93 3.61 -6.40
N SER A 113 3.99 3.79 -7.33
CA SER A 113 2.75 3.01 -7.38
C SER A 113 2.42 2.49 -8.77
N ALA A 114 1.54 1.47 -8.84
CA ALA A 114 1.10 0.87 -10.10
C ALA A 114 -0.03 1.66 -10.81
N LEU A 115 -0.41 2.83 -10.28
CA LEU A 115 -1.34 3.74 -10.93
C LEU A 115 -0.78 4.21 -12.27
N LYS A 116 -1.63 4.54 -13.23
CA LYS A 116 -1.21 4.98 -14.55
C LYS A 116 -1.38 6.48 -14.74
N TYR A 117 -0.40 7.09 -15.39
CA TYR A 117 -0.45 8.44 -15.94
C TYR A 117 -0.05 8.36 -17.42
N GLN A 118 -0.88 8.90 -18.32
CA GLN A 118 -0.65 8.86 -19.78
C GLN A 118 -0.22 7.47 -20.31
N GLY A 119 -0.86 6.40 -19.83
CA GLY A 119 -0.64 5.03 -20.29
C GLY A 119 0.52 4.26 -19.62
N LYS A 120 1.45 4.94 -18.94
CA LYS A 120 2.56 4.32 -18.19
C LYS A 120 2.31 4.32 -16.69
N LYS A 121 2.91 3.40 -15.94
CA LYS A 121 2.73 3.37 -14.48
C LYS A 121 3.57 4.44 -13.78
N LEU A 122 3.11 4.95 -12.64
CA LEU A 122 3.80 6.03 -11.91
C LEU A 122 5.24 5.65 -11.52
N TYR A 123 5.47 4.40 -11.09
CA TYR A 123 6.82 3.97 -10.73
C TYR A 123 7.80 4.00 -11.91
N GLU A 124 7.32 3.95 -13.16
CA GLU A 124 8.17 4.05 -14.35
C GLU A 124 8.71 5.47 -14.51
N TYR A 125 7.89 6.49 -14.20
CA TYR A 125 8.32 7.89 -14.15
C TYR A 125 9.25 8.15 -12.97
N ALA A 126 8.92 7.61 -11.79
CA ALA A 126 9.73 7.75 -10.58
C ALA A 126 11.18 7.29 -10.79
N ARG A 127 11.37 6.12 -11.42
CA ARG A 127 12.69 5.57 -11.76
C ARG A 127 13.48 6.41 -12.77
N GLN A 128 12.80 7.26 -13.53
CA GLN A 128 13.42 8.22 -14.45
C GLN A 128 13.68 9.59 -13.77
N GLY A 129 13.36 9.73 -12.47
CA GLY A 129 13.42 10.99 -11.76
C GLY A 129 12.36 12.00 -12.22
N ILE A 130 11.30 11.54 -12.89
CA ILE A 130 10.23 12.39 -13.41
C ILE A 130 9.06 12.37 -12.42
N GLU A 131 8.73 13.52 -11.85
CA GLU A 131 7.52 13.70 -11.08
C GLU A 131 6.35 14.08 -11.99
N VAL A 132 5.17 13.49 -11.75
CA VAL A 132 3.95 13.79 -12.49
C VAL A 132 2.81 14.20 -11.54
N PRO A 133 1.86 15.03 -12.01
CA PRO A 133 0.69 15.41 -11.21
C PRO A 133 -0.14 14.20 -10.79
N ARG A 134 -0.59 14.20 -9.53
CA ARG A 134 -1.40 13.15 -8.93
C ARG A 134 -2.52 13.79 -8.12
N GLU A 135 -3.75 13.39 -8.40
CA GLU A 135 -4.91 13.84 -7.64
C GLU A 135 -4.99 13.08 -6.30
N ALA A 136 -5.45 13.78 -5.26
CA ALA A 136 -5.81 13.14 -4.01
C ALA A 136 -7.00 12.21 -4.22
N ARG A 137 -7.05 11.15 -3.41
CA ARG A 137 -8.12 10.16 -3.46
C ARG A 137 -8.71 9.95 -2.07
N PRO A 138 -10.03 9.75 -1.98
CA PRO A 138 -10.67 9.45 -0.71
C PRO A 138 -10.26 8.05 -0.23
N ILE A 139 -9.83 7.99 1.03
CA ILE A 139 -9.65 6.76 1.78
C ILE A 139 -10.40 6.86 3.09
N THR A 140 -10.85 5.72 3.60
CA THR A 140 -11.42 5.63 4.94
C THR A 140 -10.50 4.80 5.80
N VAL A 141 -10.02 5.36 6.91
CA VAL A 141 -9.30 4.65 7.96
C VAL A 141 -10.31 4.34 9.07
N TYR A 142 -10.79 3.11 9.09
CA TYR A 142 -11.77 2.64 10.07
C TYR A 142 -11.17 2.53 11.46
N GLU A 143 -9.94 2.06 11.54
CA GLU A 143 -9.22 1.89 12.80
C GLU A 143 -7.73 2.16 12.59
N LEU A 144 -7.16 2.84 13.57
CA LEU A 144 -5.71 3.05 13.69
C LEU A 144 -5.34 2.76 15.14
N LEU A 145 -4.54 1.74 15.38
CA LEU A 145 -4.07 1.38 16.71
C LEU A 145 -2.62 1.79 16.86
N PHE A 146 -2.35 2.59 17.88
CA PHE A 146 -0.99 2.82 18.36
C PHE A 146 -0.54 1.57 19.11
N ILE A 147 0.51 0.90 18.64
CA ILE A 147 1.03 -0.33 19.26
C ILE A 147 2.18 -0.01 20.20
N ARG A 148 3.22 0.65 19.68
CA ARG A 148 4.39 1.08 20.47
C ARG A 148 5.15 2.21 19.78
N HIS A 149 5.90 2.96 20.58
CA HIS A 149 6.92 3.90 20.14
C HIS A 149 8.18 3.67 20.97
N GLU A 150 9.23 3.17 20.34
CA GLU A 150 10.48 2.79 21.01
C GLU A 150 11.67 3.31 20.21
N GLY A 151 12.46 4.21 20.82
CA GLY A 151 13.55 4.90 20.12
C GLY A 151 13.02 5.67 18.91
N ASN A 152 13.42 5.25 17.72
CA ASN A 152 12.98 5.86 16.45
C ASN A 152 12.00 4.97 15.69
N GLU A 153 11.43 3.93 16.30
CA GLU A 153 10.43 3.07 15.67
C GLU A 153 9.04 3.36 16.20
N LEU A 154 8.09 3.54 15.29
CA LEU A 154 6.66 3.66 15.58
C LEU A 154 5.92 2.49 14.93
N GLU A 155 5.26 1.67 15.73
CA GLU A 155 4.46 0.56 15.25
C GLU A 155 2.96 0.87 15.34
N LEU A 156 2.26 0.66 14.23
CA LEU A 156 0.82 0.92 14.09
C LEU A 156 0.11 -0.26 13.45
N GLU A 157 -1.14 -0.49 13.83
CA GLU A 157 -2.07 -1.33 13.08
C GLU A 157 -3.14 -0.46 12.43
N ILE A 158 -3.38 -0.63 11.13
CA ILE A 158 -4.26 0.24 10.36
C ILE A 158 -5.27 -0.62 9.60
N HIS A 159 -6.56 -0.33 9.78
CA HIS A 159 -7.66 -0.90 9.02
C HIS A 159 -8.26 0.16 8.12
N SER A 160 -8.18 -0.04 6.81
CA SER A 160 -8.59 0.97 5.85
C SER A 160 -9.22 0.41 4.58
N LEU A 161 -9.99 1.25 3.90
CA LEU A 161 -10.51 1.01 2.57
C LEU A 161 -10.11 2.17 1.66
N LEU A 162 -9.47 1.84 0.54
CA LEU A 162 -9.30 2.76 -0.58
C LEU A 162 -10.58 2.74 -1.42
N LYS A 163 -11.35 3.82 -1.38
CA LYS A 163 -12.48 4.00 -2.29
C LYS A 163 -11.92 4.24 -3.69
N ARG A 164 -11.92 3.21 -4.55
CA ARG A 164 -11.80 3.46 -6.00
C ARG A 164 -12.95 4.38 -6.38
N HIS A 165 -12.68 5.36 -7.25
CA HIS A 165 -13.70 6.28 -7.76
C HIS A 165 -15.00 5.53 -8.05
N LEU A 166 -15.98 5.71 -7.18
CA LEU A 166 -17.37 5.68 -7.55
C LEU A 166 -17.48 6.81 -8.58
N TYR A 167 -17.34 6.48 -9.85
CA TYR A 167 -18.04 7.25 -10.86
C TYR A 167 -19.49 6.81 -10.77
N PRO A 168 -20.42 7.56 -10.14
CA PRO A 168 -21.78 7.51 -10.62
C PRO A 168 -21.77 8.22 -11.99
N HIS A 169 -21.30 7.54 -13.02
CA HIS A 169 -21.80 7.83 -14.36
C HIS A 169 -23.14 7.12 -14.47
N TYR A 170 -24.20 7.83 -14.08
CA TYR A 170 -25.53 7.60 -14.61
C TYR A 170 -26.09 8.98 -14.99
N HIS A 171 -26.37 9.09 -16.29
CA HIS A 171 -27.06 10.12 -17.07
C HIS A 171 -27.63 11.34 -16.36
#